data_AF-A0A968CP19-F1
#
_entry.id   AF-A0A968CP19-F1
#
_cell.length_a   1.000
_cell.length_b   1.000
_cell.length_c   1.000
_cell.angle_alpha   90.00
_cell.angle_beta   90.00
_cell.angle_gamma   90.00
#
_symmetry.space_group_name_H-M   'P 1'
#
loop_
_entity.id
_entity.type
_entity.pdbx_description
1 polymer ?
#
loop_
_entity_poly.entity_id
_entity_poly.type
_entity_poly.pdbx_seq_one_letter_code
_entity_poly.pdbx_strand_id
1 'polypeptide(L)' 'TVGDLEGNFQKIVKHVEKARQKEADIVAFPELTLTGYPAEDLLLRPEFIEENLQYLHKLLPHSKNITIIVGFVDRQD' A
#
# COMPACT_ATOMS: atom_id res chain seq x y z
N THR A 1 -6.59 6.04 5.39
CA THR A 1 -7.84 6.80 5.22
C THR A 1 -8.44 6.36 3.92
N VAL A 2 -9.74 6.07 3.89
CA VAL A 2 -10.39 5.57 2.67
C VAL A 2 -10.21 6.57 1.53
N GLY A 3 -9.73 6.10 0.38
CA GLY A 3 -9.50 6.88 -0.84
C GLY A 3 -8.23 7.74 -0.88
N ASP A 4 -7.54 7.91 0.25
CA ASP A 4 -6.32 8.75 0.34
C ASP A 4 -5.06 7.94 -0.01
N LEU A 5 -4.82 7.71 -1.31
CA LEU A 5 -3.71 6.87 -1.77
C LEU A 5 -2.34 7.44 -1.38
N GLU A 6 -2.11 8.74 -1.59
CA GLU A 6 -0.85 9.40 -1.21
C GLU A 6 -0.63 9.35 0.31
N GLY A 7 -1.63 9.73 1.11
CA GLY A 7 -1.49 9.73 2.57
C GLY A 7 -1.31 8.32 3.14
N ASN A 8 -1.94 7.30 2.55
CA ASN A 8 -1.73 5.91 2.94
C ASN A 8 -0.34 5.41 2.52
N PHE A 9 0.11 5.72 1.30
CA PHE A 9 1.46 5.43 0.83
C PHE A 9 2.52 6.01 1.77
N GLN A 10 2.42 7.29 2.15
CA GLN A 10 3.36 7.92 3.07
C GLN A 10 3.37 7.26 4.46
N LYS A 11 2.20 6.81 4.95
CA LYS A 11 2.11 6.05 6.20
C LYS A 11 2.80 4.69 6.09
N ILE A 12 2.60 3.98 4.99
CA ILE A 12 3.25 2.69 4.71
C ILE A 12 4.77 2.89 4.69
N VAL A 13 5.29 3.81 3.88
CA VAL A 13 6.73 4.12 3.80
C VAL A 13 7.31 4.44 5.17
N LYS A 14 6.66 5.31 5.95
CA LYS A 14 7.08 5.64 7.30
C LYS A 14 7.20 4.41 8.21
N HIS A 15 6.33 3.41 8.06
CA HIS A 15 6.33 2.20 8.88
C HIS A 15 7.33 1.17 8.38
N VAL A 16 7.59 1.11 7.07
CA VAL A 16 8.70 0.35 6.48
C VAL A 16 10.03 0.85 7.04
N GLU A 17 10.26 2.16 7.06
CA GLU A 17 11.48 2.75 7.64
C GLU A 17 11.64 2.42 9.13
N LYS A 18 10.54 2.49 9.91
CA LYS A 18 10.55 2.10 11.32
C LYS A 18 10.85 0.62 11.51
N ALA A 19 10.32 -0.26 10.67
CA ALA A 19 10.59 -1.69 10.72
C ALA A 19 12.07 -1.96 10.41
N ARG A 20 12.64 -1.26 9.41
CA ARG A 20 14.06 -1.35 9.09
C ARG A 20 14.96 -0.87 10.22
N GLN A 21 14.61 0.23 10.90
CA GLN A 21 15.32 0.71 12.09
C GLN A 21 15.30 -0.28 13.26
N LYS A 22 14.33 -1.21 13.28
CA LYS A 22 14.23 -2.29 14.25
C LYS A 22 14.84 -3.61 13.74
N GLU A 23 15.56 -3.57 12.61
CA GLU A 23 16.20 -4.73 11.99
C GLU A 23 15.20 -5.86 11.66
N ALA A 24 13.95 -5.51 11.35
CA ALA A 24 12.94 -6.49 10.97
C ALA A 24 13.12 -6.95 9.51
N ASP A 25 13.06 -8.26 9.28
CA ASP A 25 13.09 -8.85 7.93
C ASP A 25 11.77 -8.69 7.16
N ILE A 26 10.65 -8.60 7.89
CA ILE A 26 9.29 -8.55 7.33
C ILE A 26 8.47 -7.49 8.05
N VAL A 27 7.70 -6.72 7.28
CA VAL A 27 6.65 -5.83 7.79
C VAL A 27 5.33 -6.15 7.09
N ALA A 28 4.28 -6.34 7.88
CA ALA A 28 2.94 -6.62 7.39
C ALA A 28 1.97 -5.49 7.73
N PHE A 29 1.11 -5.16 6.78
CA PHE A 29 0.07 -4.15 6.91
C PHE A 29 -1.33 -4.80 6.85
N PRO A 30 -2.34 -4.15 7.45
CA PRO A 30 -3.73 -4.61 7.36
C PRO A 30 -4.26 -4.77 5.92
N GLU A 31 -5.43 -5.40 5.82
CA GLU A 31 -6.19 -5.51 4.57
C GLU A 31 -6.48 -4.12 3.96
N LEU A 32 -6.38 -4.03 2.64
CA LEU A 32 -6.60 -2.80 1.85
C LEU A 32 -5.91 -1.56 2.41
N THR A 33 -4.75 -1.68 3.06
CA THR A 33 -4.07 -0.52 3.68
C THR A 33 -3.79 0.61 2.69
N LEU A 34 -3.50 0.27 1.42
CA LEU A 34 -3.21 1.27 0.40
C LEU A 34 -4.44 2.11 0.03
N THR A 35 -5.59 1.48 -0.17
CA THR A 35 -6.85 2.15 -0.54
C THR A 35 -7.66 2.63 0.68
N GLY A 36 -7.42 2.05 1.85
CA GLY A 36 -8.29 2.08 3.01
C GLY A 36 -9.42 1.06 2.94
N TYR A 37 -9.97 0.71 4.11
CA TYR A 37 -11.07 -0.24 4.26
C TYR A 37 -12.23 0.38 5.06
N PRO A 38 -13.50 0.21 4.64
CA PRO A 38 -13.93 -0.40 3.37
C PRO A 38 -13.76 0.59 2.19
N ALA A 39 -13.49 0.08 0.99
CA ALA A 39 -13.30 0.91 -0.22
C ALA A 39 -14.61 1.17 -1.01
N GLU A 40 -15.64 0.33 -0.83
CA GLU A 40 -16.98 0.48 -1.41
C GLU A 40 -16.97 0.92 -2.89
N ASP A 41 -17.70 1.99 -3.24
CA ASP A 41 -17.87 2.49 -4.61
C ASP A 41 -16.57 2.89 -5.31
N LEU A 42 -15.47 3.09 -4.58
CA LEU A 42 -14.16 3.37 -5.19
C LEU A 42 -13.69 2.18 -6.04
N LEU A 43 -14.10 0.96 -5.69
CA LEU A 43 -13.77 -0.25 -6.45
C LEU A 43 -14.51 -0.33 -7.80
N LEU A 44 -15.53 0.51 -8.01
CA LEU A 44 -16.25 0.60 -9.29
C LEU A 44 -15.59 1.59 -10.27
N ARG A 45 -14.53 2.29 -9.86
CA ARG A 45 -13.84 3.33 -10.64
C ARG A 45 -12.53 2.78 -11.21
N PRO A 46 -12.44 2.47 -12.52
CA PRO A 46 -11.23 1.93 -13.12
C PRO A 46 -10.00 2.82 -12.91
N GLU A 47 -10.17 4.15 -12.91
CA GLU A 47 -9.10 5.10 -12.69
C GLU A 47 -8.53 5.01 -11.26
N PHE A 48 -9.39 4.75 -10.27
CA PHE A 48 -8.96 4.57 -8.88
C PHE A 48 -8.14 3.28 -8.71
N ILE A 49 -8.55 2.19 -9.37
CA ILE A 49 -7.80 0.93 -9.36
C ILE A 49 -6.41 1.14 -9.98
N GLU A 50 -6.36 1.79 -11.15
CA GLU A 50 -5.11 2.12 -11.84
C GLU A 50 -4.19 2.98 -10.97
N GLU A 51 -4.72 4.03 -10.35
CA GLU A 51 -3.95 4.89 -9.45
C GLU A 51 -3.40 4.09 -8.25
N ASN A 52 -4.22 3.23 -7.64
CA ASN A 52 -3.78 2.33 -6.57
C ASN A 52 -2.61 1.42 -7.01
N LEU A 53 -2.64 0.88 -8.23
CA LEU A 53 -1.56 0.03 -8.76
C LEU A 53 -0.29 0.84 -9.00
N GLN A 54 -0.41 2.09 -9.47
CA GLN A 54 0.72 3.01 -9.57
C GLN A 54 1.37 3.26 -8.19
N TYR A 55 0.56 3.44 -7.14
CA TYR A 55 1.07 3.58 -5.77
C TYR A 55 1.69 2.29 -5.22
N LEU A 56 1.18 1.11 -5.59
CA LEU A 56 1.82 -0.15 -5.27
C LEU A 56 3.22 -0.20 -5.89
N HIS A 57 3.37 0.17 -7.17
CA HIS A 57 4.68 0.23 -7.83
C HIS A 57 5.63 1.25 -7.18
N LYS A 58 5.12 2.38 -6.68
CA LYS A 58 5.93 3.33 -5.90
C LYS A 58 6.52 2.74 -4.62
N LEU A 59 5.98 1.63 -4.08
CA LEU A 59 6.54 0.95 -2.91
C LEU A 59 7.78 0.09 -3.23
N LEU A 60 8.01 -0.28 -4.49
CA LEU A 60 9.11 -1.18 -4.88
C LEU A 60 10.50 -0.68 -4.43
N PRO A 61 10.86 0.61 -4.57
CA PRO A 61 12.15 1.10 -4.07
C PRO A 61 12.30 1.01 -2.54
N HIS A 62 11.18 0.96 -1.81
CA HIS A 62 11.17 0.89 -0.34
C HIS A 62 11.31 -0.54 0.20
N SER A 63 11.17 -1.58 -0.64
CA SER A 63 11.33 -2.99 -0.24
C SER A 63 12.78 -3.48 -0.21
N LYS A 64 13.76 -2.58 -0.37
CA LYS A 64 15.17 -2.98 -0.31
C LYS A 64 15.52 -3.46 1.10
N ASN A 65 16.04 -4.68 1.20
CA ASN A 65 16.46 -5.33 2.44
C ASN A 65 15.33 -5.49 3.48
N ILE A 66 14.07 -5.52 3.05
CA ILE A 66 12.92 -5.82 3.91
C ILE A 66 11.75 -6.32 3.06
N THR A 67 11.08 -7.38 3.50
CA THR A 67 9.87 -7.89 2.84
C THR A 67 8.66 -7.08 3.30
N ILE A 68 7.85 -6.59 2.35
CA ILE A 68 6.64 -5.80 2.63
C ILE A 68 5.41 -6.62 2.22
N ILE A 69 4.51 -6.86 3.17
CA ILE A 69 3.17 -7.43 2.90
C ILE A 69 2.16 -6.31 3.04
N VAL A 70 1.51 -5.91 1.93
CA VAL A 70 0.58 -4.77 1.90
C VAL A 70 -0.74 -5.15 1.26
N GLY A 71 -1.85 -4.73 1.86
CA GLY A 71 -3.17 -4.86 1.25
C GLY A 71 -3.42 -3.77 0.21
N PHE A 72 -3.84 -4.17 -0.98
CA PHE A 72 -4.16 -3.32 -2.13
C PHE A 72 -5.30 -3.95 -2.93
N VAL A 73 -5.82 -3.21 -3.92
CA VAL A 73 -6.85 -3.72 -4.85
C VAL A 73 -6.16 -4.12 -6.14
N ASP A 74 -6.48 -5.29 -6.68
CA ASP A 74 -5.96 -5.75 -7.96
C ASP A 74 -7.07 -5.86 -9.01
N ARG A 75 -6.68 -5.89 -10.29
CA ARG A 75 -7.55 -6.25 -11.41
C ARG A 75 -6.84 -7.30 -12.24
N GLN A 76 -7.46 -8.47 -12.38
CA GLN A 76 -7.04 -9.44 -13.38
C GLN A 76 -7.80 -9.14 -14.68
N ASP A 77 -7.04 -9.00 -15.77
CA ASP A 77 -7.59 -8.97 -17.13
C ASP A 77 -7.98 -10.39 -17.60
#